data_AF-A0A6N4URN0-F1
#
_entry.id   AF-A0A6N4URN0-F1
#
_cell.length_a   1.000
_cell.length_b   1.000
_cell.length_c   1.000
_cell.angle_alpha   90.00
_cell.angle_beta   90.00
_cell.angle_gamma   90.00
#
_symmetry.space_group_name_H-M   'P 1'
#
loop_
_entity.id
_entity.type
_entity.pdbx_description
1 polymer ?
#
loop_
_entity_poly.entity_id
_entity_poly.type
_entity_poly.pdbx_seq_one_letter_code
_entity_poly.pdbx_strand_id
1 'polypeptide(L)'
;MTDLGTPPFGLHPLHGPHQPTTGNPPRRPGSARRTTSIDMVRDEGALDPVYLHGRARDLWTAADGTATECGMAGLSATIELVARVVRRVEVTPAVAAVSHLSGAPAMSGFRAAVDTAAPELRQSRDLRYTLLDDVPVATLISGHALSASGLLGNVGQSGYLPVADQCAGFATGGLLMTSFEAGDPAVVTGPEAPDLDHSTDPQAWHQVSQLPRYGMRRRRRIDIFEETPERIGVDAMFRDTYVRGDDVETIIHEYTLAATVDATTGIIVDSHATPRVLPWQECPGAVASAVRITGMTLRELHFRVRQELCGTSTCTHPNDLLRSVADAETLIELVRGA
;
A
#
# COMPACT_ATOMS: atom_id res chain seq x y z
N MET A 1 25.92 15.24 -17.85
CA MET A 1 25.31 14.05 -17.24
C MET A 1 25.93 12.84 -17.91
N THR A 2 26.82 12.14 -17.23
CA THR A 2 27.29 10.82 -17.66
C THR A 2 26.09 9.88 -17.62
N ASP A 3 25.71 9.35 -18.78
CA ASP A 3 24.82 8.19 -18.87
C ASP A 3 25.50 7.06 -18.10
N LEU A 4 25.03 6.80 -16.87
CA LEU A 4 25.61 5.79 -16.00
C LEU A 4 25.29 4.37 -16.48
N GLY A 5 24.56 4.21 -17.59
CA GLY A 5 24.13 2.92 -18.12
C GLY A 5 23.11 2.29 -17.19
N THR A 6 21.90 2.03 -17.69
CA THR A 6 20.92 1.24 -16.94
C THR A 6 21.47 -0.18 -16.76
N PRO A 7 21.71 -0.66 -15.52
CA PRO A 7 22.19 -2.02 -15.34
C PRO A 7 21.17 -3.01 -15.94
N PRO A 8 21.61 -4.12 -16.55
CA PRO A 8 20.70 -5.17 -16.96
C PRO A 8 20.03 -5.76 -15.71
N PHE A 9 18.75 -5.43 -15.53
CA PHE A 9 17.94 -5.87 -14.40
C PHE A 9 17.48 -7.32 -14.60
N GLY A 10 18.41 -8.28 -14.42
CA GLY A 10 18.03 -9.66 -14.21
C GLY A 10 17.25 -9.81 -12.90
N LEU A 11 16.28 -10.73 -12.87
CA LEU A 11 15.64 -11.11 -11.61
C LEU A 11 16.70 -11.74 -10.70
N HIS A 12 16.79 -11.27 -9.45
CA HIS A 12 17.73 -11.84 -8.49
C HIS A 12 17.37 -13.32 -8.20
N PRO A 13 18.28 -14.29 -8.28
CA PRO A 13 17.93 -15.73 -8.21
C PRO A 13 17.23 -16.16 -6.91
N LEU A 14 17.34 -15.37 -5.85
CA LEU A 14 16.71 -15.59 -4.54
C LEU A 14 15.51 -14.65 -4.30
N HIS A 15 14.78 -14.30 -5.36
CA HIS A 15 13.57 -13.49 -5.29
C HIS A 15 12.38 -14.29 -4.73
N GLY A 16 11.34 -13.59 -4.25
CA GLY A 16 10.05 -14.20 -3.91
C GLY A 16 9.18 -14.48 -5.15
N PRO A 17 7.92 -14.90 -5.03
CA PRO A 17 7.04 -15.09 -6.19
C PRO A 17 6.99 -13.86 -7.09
N HIS A 18 7.05 -14.03 -8.41
CA HIS A 18 6.92 -12.98 -9.44
C HIS A 18 5.78 -13.32 -10.41
N GLN A 19 4.57 -13.42 -9.88
CA GLN A 19 3.34 -13.77 -10.59
C GLN A 19 2.31 -12.64 -10.40
N PRO A 20 2.50 -11.48 -11.06
CA PRO A 20 1.64 -10.33 -10.87
C PRO A 20 0.22 -10.60 -11.36
N THR A 21 -0.75 -9.99 -10.70
CA THR A 21 -2.12 -9.87 -11.21
C THR A 21 -2.11 -9.08 -12.53
N THR A 22 -2.76 -9.63 -13.54
CA THR A 22 -2.73 -9.09 -14.92
C THR A 22 -3.97 -8.28 -15.30
N GLY A 23 -4.93 -8.12 -14.39
CA GLY A 23 -6.15 -7.39 -14.66
C GLY A 23 -7.01 -7.18 -13.42
N ASN A 24 -8.16 -6.54 -13.61
CA ASN A 24 -9.08 -6.25 -12.52
C ASN A 24 -10.20 -7.30 -12.48
N PRO A 25 -10.59 -7.78 -11.29
CA PRO A 25 -11.81 -8.56 -11.17
C PRO A 25 -13.00 -7.70 -11.63
N PRO A 26 -13.99 -8.29 -12.32
CA PRO A 26 -15.22 -7.59 -12.68
C PRO A 26 -15.93 -7.03 -11.45
N ARG A 27 -16.53 -5.85 -11.58
CA ARG A 27 -17.44 -5.32 -10.56
C ARG A 27 -18.70 -6.20 -10.53
N ARG A 28 -19.02 -6.75 -9.36
CA ARG A 28 -20.20 -7.60 -9.19
C ARG A 28 -21.46 -6.71 -9.11
N PRO A 29 -22.62 -7.14 -9.63
CA PRO A 29 -23.87 -6.48 -9.32
C PRO A 29 -24.12 -6.49 -7.80
N GLY A 30 -24.59 -5.38 -7.25
CA GLY A 30 -24.77 -5.24 -5.81
C GLY A 30 -23.48 -5.22 -5.01
N SER A 31 -22.41 -4.58 -5.51
CA SER A 31 -21.11 -4.54 -4.82
C SER A 31 -20.54 -3.13 -4.72
N ALA A 32 -19.69 -2.93 -3.70
CA ALA A 32 -18.94 -1.70 -3.50
C ALA A 32 -17.46 -1.95 -3.74
N ARG A 33 -16.77 -0.97 -4.35
CA ARG A 33 -15.33 -0.99 -4.61
C ARG A 33 -14.70 0.30 -4.07
N ARG A 34 -13.75 0.15 -3.15
CA ARG A 34 -12.81 1.22 -2.77
C ARG A 34 -11.51 1.05 -3.54
N THR A 35 -11.03 2.12 -4.15
CA THR A 35 -9.71 2.17 -4.77
C THR A 35 -8.91 3.31 -4.17
N THR A 36 -7.64 3.08 -3.86
CA THR A 36 -6.71 4.11 -3.39
C THR A 36 -5.39 4.04 -4.14
N SER A 37 -4.77 5.19 -4.37
CA SER A 37 -3.41 5.30 -4.88
C SER A 37 -2.66 6.42 -4.16
N ILE A 38 -1.36 6.25 -3.97
CA ILE A 38 -0.42 7.31 -3.58
C ILE A 38 0.78 7.26 -4.51
N ASP A 39 0.98 8.33 -5.25
CA ASP A 39 2.20 8.55 -6.04
C ASP A 39 3.24 9.24 -5.16
N MET A 40 4.49 8.78 -5.28
CA MET A 40 5.67 9.33 -4.61
C MET A 40 6.60 9.86 -5.70
N VAL A 41 6.70 11.18 -5.81
CA VAL A 41 7.45 11.84 -6.88
C VAL A 41 8.40 12.90 -6.32
N ARG A 42 9.34 13.35 -7.16
CA ARG A 42 10.32 14.39 -6.85
C ARG A 42 10.45 15.32 -8.05
N ASP A 43 10.97 16.51 -7.81
CA ASP A 43 11.41 17.39 -8.88
C ASP A 43 12.60 16.75 -9.62
N GLU A 44 12.75 17.06 -10.91
CA GLU A 44 13.84 16.53 -11.72
C GLU A 44 15.20 16.87 -11.10
N GLY A 45 16.04 15.84 -10.89
CA GLY A 45 17.37 15.99 -10.28
C GLY A 45 17.37 16.18 -8.76
N ALA A 46 16.21 16.25 -8.10
CA ALA A 46 16.12 16.34 -6.64
C ALA A 46 16.01 14.95 -5.98
N LEU A 47 16.68 14.79 -4.83
CA LEU A 47 16.53 13.62 -3.95
C LEU A 47 15.54 13.87 -2.80
N ASP A 48 15.29 15.15 -2.49
CA ASP A 48 14.46 15.65 -1.39
C ASP A 48 13.92 17.05 -1.75
N PRO A 49 12.67 17.42 -1.38
CA PRO A 49 11.67 16.62 -0.68
C PRO A 49 10.98 15.58 -1.59
N VAL A 50 10.22 14.68 -0.98
CA VAL A 50 9.27 13.81 -1.67
C VAL A 50 7.89 14.43 -1.65
N TYR A 51 7.22 14.43 -2.81
CA TYR A 51 5.81 14.80 -2.93
C TYR A 51 4.94 13.54 -2.98
N LEU A 52 3.96 13.48 -2.09
CA LEU A 52 2.94 12.44 -2.08
C LEU A 52 1.65 12.99 -2.69
N HIS A 53 1.09 12.28 -3.67
CA HIS A 53 -0.19 12.60 -4.28
C HIS A 53 -1.14 11.42 -4.14
N GLY A 54 -2.10 11.53 -3.24
CA GLY A 54 -3.07 10.49 -2.94
C GLY A 54 -4.42 10.72 -3.62
N ARG A 55 -5.06 9.65 -4.06
CA ARG A 55 -6.45 9.62 -4.54
C ARG A 55 -7.18 8.41 -3.97
N ALA A 56 -8.42 8.61 -3.56
CA ALA A 56 -9.29 7.56 -3.09
C ALA A 56 -10.69 7.72 -3.69
N ARG A 57 -11.35 6.60 -4.00
CA ARG A 57 -12.72 6.58 -4.54
C ARG A 57 -13.48 5.36 -4.06
N ASP A 58 -14.70 5.58 -3.60
CA ASP A 58 -15.71 4.56 -3.37
C ASP A 58 -16.72 4.55 -4.52
N LEU A 59 -16.99 3.36 -5.04
CA LEU A 59 -17.88 3.13 -6.18
C LEU A 59 -18.89 2.04 -5.82
N TRP A 60 -20.17 2.33 -5.92
CA TRP A 60 -21.25 1.36 -5.86
C TRP A 60 -21.60 0.85 -7.25
N THR A 61 -21.84 -0.46 -7.38
CA THR A 61 -22.35 -1.10 -8.61
C THR A 61 -23.71 -1.70 -8.31
N ALA A 62 -24.76 -1.14 -8.90
CA ALA A 62 -26.13 -1.58 -8.73
C ALA A 62 -26.39 -2.95 -9.39
N ALA A 63 -27.57 -3.52 -9.13
CA ALA A 63 -27.97 -4.83 -9.66
C ALA A 63 -28.03 -4.89 -11.19
N ASP A 64 -28.29 -3.76 -11.86
CA ASP A 64 -28.29 -3.62 -13.32
C ASP A 64 -26.88 -3.35 -13.91
N GLY A 65 -25.86 -3.28 -13.05
CA GLY A 65 -24.47 -2.97 -13.42
C GLY A 65 -24.13 -1.47 -13.47
N THR A 66 -25.12 -0.59 -13.26
CA THR A 66 -24.89 0.86 -13.22
C THR A 66 -23.97 1.21 -12.06
N ALA A 67 -22.95 2.04 -12.32
CA ALA A 67 -22.02 2.48 -11.29
C ALA A 67 -22.34 3.89 -10.80
N THR A 68 -22.24 4.09 -9.48
CA THR A 68 -22.37 5.40 -8.84
C THR A 68 -21.16 5.65 -7.97
N GLU A 69 -20.51 6.79 -8.16
CA GLU A 69 -19.46 7.24 -7.25
C GLU A 69 -20.08 7.73 -5.94
N CYS A 70 -19.71 7.08 -4.83
CA CYS A 70 -20.26 7.36 -3.51
C CYS A 70 -19.36 8.32 -2.71
N GLY A 71 -18.07 8.36 -3.03
CA GLY A 71 -17.13 9.20 -2.33
C GLY A 71 -15.80 9.32 -3.05
N MET A 72 -15.16 10.47 -2.87
CA MET A 72 -13.80 10.75 -3.34
C MET A 72 -13.01 11.49 -2.26
N ALA A 73 -11.71 11.20 -2.22
CA ALA A 73 -10.76 12.01 -1.46
C ALA A 73 -9.44 12.18 -2.20
N GLY A 74 -8.76 13.28 -1.88
CA GLY A 74 -7.40 13.56 -2.33
C GLY A 74 -6.47 13.82 -1.15
N LEU A 75 -5.18 13.57 -1.34
CA LEU A 75 -4.12 13.95 -0.41
C LEU A 75 -2.96 14.59 -1.18
N SER A 76 -2.39 15.65 -0.64
CA SER A 76 -1.09 16.17 -1.06
C SER A 76 -0.21 16.34 0.17
N ALA A 77 0.99 15.75 0.15
CA ALA A 77 1.96 15.95 1.22
C ALA A 77 3.36 16.20 0.67
N THR A 78 4.15 16.95 1.42
CA THR A 78 5.58 17.16 1.18
C THR A 78 6.34 16.59 2.35
N ILE A 79 7.23 15.65 2.09
CA ILE A 79 8.02 14.94 3.10
C ILE A 79 9.49 15.31 2.92
N GLU A 80 10.10 15.79 3.99
CA GLU A 80 11.56 15.96 4.05
C GLU A 80 12.15 14.63 4.55
N LEU A 81 12.75 13.85 3.66
CA LEU A 81 13.28 12.53 3.95
C LEU A 81 14.51 12.56 4.87
N VAL A 82 15.34 13.60 4.75
CA VAL A 82 16.53 13.75 5.61
C VAL A 82 16.10 13.99 7.05
N ALA A 83 15.15 14.91 7.27
CA ALA A 83 14.59 15.21 8.58
C ALA A 83 13.54 14.17 9.04
N ARG A 84 12.99 13.37 8.11
CA ARG A 84 11.90 12.39 8.30
C ARG A 84 10.63 13.03 8.87
N VAL A 85 10.31 14.23 8.42
CA VAL A 85 9.13 15.00 8.87
C VAL A 85 8.21 15.38 7.72
N VAL A 86 6.94 15.57 8.05
CA VAL A 86 5.95 16.13 7.15
C VAL A 86 6.14 17.64 7.11
N ARG A 87 6.56 18.19 5.98
CA ARG A 87 6.67 19.65 5.80
C ARG A 87 5.30 20.30 5.61
N ARG A 88 4.42 19.64 4.85
CA ARG A 88 3.04 20.07 4.59
C ARG A 88 2.19 18.84 4.29
N VAL A 89 0.94 18.85 4.72
CA VAL A 89 -0.07 17.87 4.31
C VAL A 89 -1.45 18.50 4.23
N GLU A 90 -2.17 18.15 3.18
CA GLU A 90 -3.53 18.59 2.90
C GLU A 90 -4.35 17.43 2.38
N VAL A 91 -5.64 17.48 2.65
CA VAL A 91 -6.62 16.51 2.15
C VAL A 91 -7.77 17.26 1.48
N THR A 92 -8.43 16.59 0.53
CA THR A 92 -9.64 17.08 -0.14
C THR A 92 -10.73 16.04 0.06
N PRO A 93 -11.94 16.41 0.53
CA PRO A 93 -12.31 17.72 1.06
C PRO A 93 -11.50 18.13 2.30
N ALA A 94 -11.27 19.44 2.46
CA ALA A 94 -10.39 19.99 3.50
C ALA A 94 -10.83 19.63 4.92
N VAL A 95 -9.85 19.29 5.76
CA VAL A 95 -10.00 19.11 7.22
C VAL A 95 -9.01 20.05 7.88
N ALA A 96 -9.50 21.08 8.57
CA ALA A 96 -8.64 22.14 9.12
C ALA A 96 -7.53 21.58 10.02
N ALA A 97 -7.85 20.59 10.85
CA ALA A 97 -6.91 20.00 11.80
C ALA A 97 -5.76 19.22 11.14
N VAL A 98 -5.90 18.76 9.89
CA VAL A 98 -4.82 18.05 9.16
C VAL A 98 -3.60 18.94 8.96
N SER A 99 -3.78 20.25 8.84
CA SER A 99 -2.66 21.20 8.71
C SER A 99 -1.71 21.18 9.91
N HIS A 100 -2.19 20.79 11.10
CA HIS A 100 -1.40 20.67 12.32
C HIS A 100 -0.40 19.50 12.29
N LEU A 101 -0.46 18.62 11.29
CA LEU A 101 0.51 17.55 11.09
C LEU A 101 1.83 18.05 10.48
N SER A 102 1.92 19.33 10.11
CA SER A 102 3.20 19.94 9.70
C SER A 102 4.21 19.89 10.86
N GLY A 103 5.38 19.34 10.60
CA GLY A 103 6.42 19.04 11.60
C GLY A 103 6.27 17.68 12.29
N ALA A 104 5.18 16.93 12.06
CA ALA A 104 5.04 15.58 12.59
C ALA A 104 6.03 14.61 11.94
N PRO A 105 6.43 13.52 12.63
CA PRO A 105 7.20 12.45 12.01
C PRO A 105 6.47 11.88 10.80
N ALA A 106 7.15 11.65 9.68
CA ALA A 106 6.55 11.14 8.44
C ALA A 106 6.43 9.59 8.40
N MET A 107 6.92 8.90 9.43
CA MET A 107 6.87 7.42 9.54
C MET A 107 6.31 6.99 10.91
N SER A 108 7.17 6.49 11.80
CA SER A 108 6.77 6.11 13.15
C SER A 108 6.23 7.34 13.91
N GLY A 109 5.02 7.22 14.46
CA GLY A 109 4.32 8.30 15.15
C GLY A 109 3.30 9.06 14.30
N PHE A 110 3.40 9.04 12.96
CA PHE A 110 2.49 9.81 12.09
C PHE A 110 1.02 9.46 12.32
N ARG A 111 0.67 8.16 12.31
CA ARG A 111 -0.70 7.69 12.51
C ARG A 111 -1.30 8.13 13.86
N ALA A 112 -0.47 8.14 14.91
CA ALA A 112 -0.91 8.63 16.22
C ALA A 112 -1.12 10.16 16.22
N ALA A 113 -0.31 10.90 15.46
CA ALA A 113 -0.52 12.33 15.26
C ALA A 113 -1.82 12.61 14.48
N VAL A 114 -2.13 11.81 13.45
CA VAL A 114 -3.43 11.87 12.73
C VAL A 114 -4.58 11.61 13.69
N ASP A 115 -4.51 10.53 14.47
CA ASP A 115 -5.55 10.16 15.44
C ASP A 115 -5.75 11.24 16.53
N THR A 116 -4.70 12.01 16.85
CA THR A 116 -4.77 13.14 17.79
C THR A 116 -5.36 14.38 17.15
N ALA A 117 -4.97 14.69 15.91
CA ALA A 117 -5.38 15.91 15.22
C ALA A 117 -6.82 15.83 14.69
N ALA A 118 -7.22 14.68 14.14
CA ALA A 118 -8.51 14.47 13.49
C ALA A 118 -9.08 13.08 13.84
N PRO A 119 -9.39 12.82 15.13
CA PRO A 119 -9.84 11.50 15.62
C PRO A 119 -11.10 11.00 14.91
N GLU A 120 -11.97 11.90 14.47
CA GLU A 120 -13.21 11.61 13.77
C GLU A 120 -12.98 10.87 12.46
N LEU A 121 -11.90 11.16 11.73
CA LEU A 121 -11.62 10.54 10.42
C LEU A 121 -11.41 9.03 10.56
N ARG A 122 -10.71 8.60 11.62
CA ARG A 122 -10.54 7.17 11.91
C ARG A 122 -11.84 6.54 12.34
N GLN A 123 -12.60 7.21 13.20
CA GLN A 123 -13.84 6.68 13.77
C GLN A 123 -14.91 6.44 12.70
N SER A 124 -14.96 7.29 11.67
CA SER A 124 -15.90 7.17 10.55
C SER A 124 -15.38 6.41 9.33
N ARG A 125 -14.16 5.83 9.39
CA ARG A 125 -13.49 5.17 8.24
C ARG A 125 -13.42 6.04 6.98
N ASP A 126 -13.17 7.33 7.22
CA ASP A 126 -13.15 8.33 6.17
C ASP A 126 -12.07 8.03 5.12
N LEU A 127 -12.38 8.24 3.84
CA LEU A 127 -11.42 8.07 2.74
C LEU A 127 -10.13 8.88 2.93
N ARG A 128 -10.22 10.05 3.58
CA ARG A 128 -9.07 10.88 3.93
C ARG A 128 -8.18 10.20 4.97
N TYR A 129 -8.76 9.46 5.92
CA TYR A 129 -7.99 8.64 6.85
C TYR A 129 -7.24 7.54 6.11
N THR A 130 -7.89 6.85 5.17
CA THR A 130 -7.25 5.80 4.37
C THR A 130 -6.00 6.32 3.64
N LEU A 131 -6.04 7.54 3.09
CA LEU A 131 -4.88 8.18 2.45
C LEU A 131 -3.81 8.61 3.45
N LEU A 132 -4.20 9.19 4.59
CA LEU A 132 -3.27 9.57 5.66
C LEU A 132 -2.59 8.32 6.26
N ASP A 133 -3.30 7.20 6.36
CA ASP A 133 -2.78 5.97 6.92
C ASP A 133 -1.64 5.36 6.09
N ASP A 134 -1.58 5.66 4.79
CA ASP A 134 -0.55 5.17 3.88
C ASP A 134 0.70 6.05 3.84
N VAL A 135 0.66 7.29 4.36
CA VAL A 135 1.80 8.23 4.36
C VAL A 135 3.08 7.59 4.94
N PRO A 136 3.05 6.86 6.08
CA PRO A 136 4.25 6.23 6.64
C PRO A 136 4.92 5.24 5.69
N VAL A 137 4.14 4.39 5.04
CA VAL A 137 4.70 3.34 4.19
C VAL A 137 5.02 3.87 2.79
N ALA A 138 4.25 4.83 2.27
CA ALA A 138 4.66 5.60 1.09
C ALA A 138 6.00 6.30 1.31
N THR A 139 6.20 6.94 2.47
CA THR A 139 7.48 7.55 2.85
C THR A 139 8.59 6.51 2.92
N LEU A 140 8.35 5.39 3.61
CA LEU A 140 9.33 4.31 3.77
C LEU A 140 9.85 3.78 2.44
N ILE A 141 8.96 3.54 1.48
CA ILE A 141 9.36 2.92 0.20
C ILE A 141 9.84 3.95 -0.83
N SER A 142 9.55 5.25 -0.66
CA SER A 142 9.77 6.31 -1.67
C SER A 142 11.20 6.47 -2.21
N GLY A 143 12.22 5.90 -1.53
CA GLY A 143 13.61 5.90 -1.97
C GLY A 143 13.98 4.74 -2.89
N HIS A 144 13.12 3.72 -3.02
CA HIS A 144 13.47 2.48 -3.71
C HIS A 144 13.79 2.72 -5.19
N ALA A 145 13.00 3.52 -5.90
CA ALA A 145 13.23 3.79 -7.33
C ALA A 145 14.63 4.38 -7.61
N LEU A 146 15.10 5.24 -6.71
CA LEU A 146 16.43 5.86 -6.78
C LEU A 146 17.53 4.84 -6.47
N SER A 147 17.33 4.02 -5.42
CA SER A 147 18.26 2.94 -5.07
C SER A 147 18.39 1.93 -6.21
N ALA A 148 17.26 1.52 -6.80
CA ALA A 148 17.24 0.54 -7.87
C ALA A 148 17.89 1.07 -9.15
N SER A 149 17.86 2.39 -9.34
CA SER A 149 18.51 3.05 -10.48
C SER A 149 19.95 3.47 -10.21
N GLY A 150 20.54 3.08 -9.08
CA GLY A 150 21.93 3.42 -8.70
C GLY A 150 22.16 4.90 -8.37
N LEU A 151 21.11 5.71 -8.25
CA LEU A 151 21.20 7.17 -8.07
C LEU A 151 21.58 7.58 -6.64
N LEU A 152 21.41 6.69 -5.67
CA LEU A 152 21.78 6.95 -4.27
C LEU A 152 23.25 6.59 -3.96
N GLY A 153 24.01 6.10 -4.94
CA GLY A 153 25.40 5.67 -4.74
C GLY A 153 25.51 4.46 -3.81
N ASN A 154 26.59 4.40 -3.00
CA ASN A 154 26.82 3.31 -2.06
C ASN A 154 25.75 3.27 -0.96
N VAL A 155 25.02 2.15 -0.86
CA VAL A 155 23.89 1.95 0.08
C VAL A 155 24.30 2.22 1.53
N GLY A 156 25.54 1.94 1.92
CA GLY A 156 26.10 2.25 3.24
C GLY A 156 26.17 3.74 3.59
N GLN A 157 26.03 4.65 2.61
CA GLN A 157 25.97 6.10 2.82
C GLN A 157 24.53 6.66 2.77
N SER A 158 23.53 5.83 2.46
CA SER A 158 22.12 6.26 2.39
C SER A 158 21.52 6.63 3.75
N GLY A 159 22.18 6.27 4.86
CA GLY A 159 21.66 6.45 6.21
C GLY A 159 20.46 5.55 6.56
N TYR A 160 20.06 4.65 5.65
CA TYR A 160 19.09 3.61 5.94
C TYR A 160 19.79 2.46 6.68
N LEU A 161 19.45 2.30 7.96
CA LEU A 161 19.90 1.18 8.77
C LEU A 161 18.74 0.17 8.84
N PRO A 162 18.87 -1.02 8.23
CA PRO A 162 17.84 -2.04 8.35
C PRO A 162 17.71 -2.44 9.83
N VAL A 163 16.48 -2.59 10.29
CA VAL A 163 16.20 -3.09 11.63
C VAL A 163 16.02 -4.60 11.53
N ALA A 164 16.98 -5.35 12.09
CA ALA A 164 16.91 -6.80 12.13
C ALA A 164 15.60 -7.27 12.76
N ASP A 165 15.05 -8.35 12.20
CA ASP A 165 13.82 -9.02 12.63
C ASP A 165 12.57 -8.13 12.63
N GLN A 166 12.57 -7.00 11.92
CA GLN A 166 11.38 -6.16 11.78
C GLN A 166 10.24 -6.87 11.02
N CYS A 167 10.59 -7.68 10.02
CA CYS A 167 9.66 -8.53 9.28
C CYS A 167 10.38 -9.75 8.69
N ALA A 168 9.61 -10.65 8.05
CA ALA A 168 10.15 -11.83 7.37
C ALA A 168 11.28 -11.49 6.38
N GLY A 169 11.18 -10.38 5.64
CA GLY A 169 12.21 -9.94 4.70
C GLY A 169 13.50 -9.41 5.36
N PHE A 170 13.43 -8.98 6.63
CA PHE A 170 14.58 -8.52 7.43
C PHE A 170 14.96 -9.53 8.52
N ALA A 171 14.64 -10.81 8.32
CA ALA A 171 15.00 -11.85 9.26
C ALA A 171 16.52 -11.91 9.44
N THR A 172 16.97 -12.02 10.69
CA THR A 172 18.38 -12.21 11.03
C THR A 172 18.94 -13.42 10.29
N GLY A 173 20.08 -13.23 9.61
CA GLY A 173 20.69 -14.27 8.76
C GLY A 173 20.00 -14.49 7.40
N GLY A 174 18.92 -13.76 7.11
CA GLY A 174 18.28 -13.75 5.79
C GLY A 174 19.10 -12.99 4.75
N LEU A 175 18.74 -13.17 3.47
CA LEU A 175 19.46 -12.58 2.34
C LEU A 175 19.64 -11.06 2.48
N LEU A 176 18.55 -10.33 2.74
CA LEU A 176 18.61 -8.87 2.80
C LEU A 176 19.54 -8.37 3.92
N MET A 177 19.44 -8.97 5.11
CA MET A 177 20.29 -8.62 6.26
C MET A 177 21.77 -8.90 5.97
N THR A 178 22.08 -10.08 5.44
CA THR A 178 23.47 -10.46 5.10
C THR A 178 24.06 -9.62 3.98
N SER A 179 23.26 -9.23 2.97
CA SER A 179 23.72 -8.30 1.94
C SER A 179 24.03 -6.91 2.49
N PHE A 180 23.21 -6.38 3.41
CA PHE A 180 23.51 -5.12 4.09
C PHE A 180 24.81 -5.19 4.91
N GLU A 181 25.04 -6.30 5.62
CA GLU A 181 26.28 -6.54 6.38
C GLU A 181 27.51 -6.63 5.47
N ALA A 182 27.36 -7.24 4.30
CA ALA A 182 28.41 -7.35 3.29
C ALA A 182 28.66 -6.06 2.50
N GLY A 183 27.75 -5.08 2.59
CA GLY A 183 27.77 -3.86 1.77
C GLY A 183 27.32 -4.08 0.32
N ASP A 184 26.66 -5.21 0.04
CA ASP A 184 26.13 -5.52 -1.28
C ASP A 184 24.86 -4.71 -1.54
N PRO A 185 24.70 -4.13 -2.75
CA PRO A 185 23.45 -3.52 -3.15
C PRO A 185 22.43 -4.63 -3.42
N ALA A 186 21.80 -5.17 -2.38
CA ALA A 186 20.60 -6.01 -2.48
C ALA A 186 19.42 -5.15 -2.96
N VAL A 187 19.50 -4.74 -4.21
CA VAL A 187 18.47 -4.02 -4.92
C VAL A 187 17.43 -5.04 -5.36
N VAL A 188 16.20 -4.86 -4.88
CA VAL A 188 15.06 -5.64 -5.36
C VAL A 188 14.87 -5.37 -6.85
N THR A 189 14.76 -6.43 -7.65
CA THR A 189 14.34 -6.37 -9.04
C THR A 189 13.11 -7.24 -9.22
N GLY A 190 11.96 -6.60 -9.44
CA GLY A 190 10.71 -7.30 -9.70
C GLY A 190 10.39 -7.46 -11.18
N PRO A 191 9.24 -8.09 -11.52
CA PRO A 191 8.75 -8.16 -12.88
C PRO A 191 8.17 -6.81 -13.34
N GLU A 192 8.12 -6.61 -14.66
CA GLU A 192 7.36 -5.52 -15.29
C GLU A 192 5.91 -5.53 -14.80
N ALA A 193 5.37 -4.35 -14.50
CA ALA A 193 4.03 -4.18 -14.00
C ALA A 193 2.99 -4.32 -15.15
N PRO A 194 2.06 -5.30 -15.09
CA PRO A 194 0.96 -5.33 -16.04
C PRO A 194 0.05 -4.11 -15.88
N ASP A 195 -0.47 -3.63 -17.00
CA ASP A 195 -1.40 -2.49 -17.04
C ASP A 195 -2.74 -2.86 -16.37
N LEU A 196 -3.07 -2.15 -15.28
CA LEU A 196 -4.35 -2.24 -14.59
C LEU A 196 -5.26 -1.03 -14.88
N ASP A 197 -4.73 0.02 -15.50
CA ASP A 197 -5.39 1.30 -15.69
C ASP A 197 -6.26 1.27 -16.96
N HIS A 198 -5.81 0.57 -18.02
CA HIS A 198 -6.55 0.41 -19.28
C HIS A 198 -7.26 -0.94 -19.38
N SER A 199 -8.10 -1.26 -18.39
CA SER A 199 -8.94 -2.45 -18.44
C SER A 199 -10.20 -2.26 -19.28
N THR A 200 -10.91 -3.35 -19.62
CA THR A 200 -12.20 -3.28 -20.33
C THR A 200 -13.31 -2.59 -19.54
N ASP A 201 -13.14 -2.44 -18.22
CA ASP A 201 -14.01 -1.64 -17.36
C ASP A 201 -13.34 -0.29 -17.05
N PRO A 202 -13.77 0.82 -17.68
CA PRO A 202 -13.17 2.14 -17.44
C PRO A 202 -13.41 2.66 -16.02
N GLN A 203 -14.30 2.03 -15.25
CA GLN A 203 -14.58 2.38 -13.87
C GLN A 203 -13.89 1.43 -12.88
N ALA A 204 -13.03 0.51 -13.35
CA ALA A 204 -12.32 -0.42 -12.46
C ALA A 204 -11.42 0.31 -11.44
N TRP A 205 -10.82 1.43 -11.84
CA TRP A 205 -9.99 2.31 -11.01
C TRP A 205 -10.38 3.78 -11.16
N HIS A 206 -10.01 4.61 -10.18
CA HIS A 206 -10.03 6.06 -10.36
C HIS A 206 -8.90 6.47 -11.30
N GLN A 207 -9.06 7.60 -11.97
CA GLN A 207 -8.04 8.10 -12.88
C GLN A 207 -6.75 8.41 -12.10
N VAL A 208 -5.62 7.98 -12.65
CA VAL A 208 -4.27 8.27 -12.16
C VAL A 208 -3.43 8.82 -13.31
N SER A 209 -2.42 9.62 -12.99
CA SER A 209 -1.47 10.10 -14.01
C SER A 209 -0.49 8.99 -14.38
N GLN A 210 0.19 9.11 -15.53
CA GLN A 210 1.36 8.29 -15.78
C GLN A 210 2.43 8.61 -14.72
N LEU A 211 3.03 7.58 -14.15
CA LEU A 211 4.07 7.73 -13.15
C LEU A 211 5.37 8.20 -13.83
N PRO A 212 6.03 9.28 -13.37
CA PRO A 212 7.25 9.76 -13.99
C PRO A 212 8.42 8.81 -13.69
N ARG A 213 9.51 8.95 -14.45
CA ARG A 213 10.79 8.27 -14.18
C ARG A 213 11.19 8.45 -12.72
N TYR A 214 11.61 7.36 -12.07
CA TYR A 214 11.94 7.31 -10.64
C TYR A 214 10.78 7.60 -9.68
N GLY A 215 9.57 7.74 -10.20
CA GLY A 215 8.35 7.78 -9.39
C GLY A 215 8.01 6.41 -8.85
N MET A 216 7.26 6.39 -7.75
CA MET A 216 6.68 5.18 -7.17
C MET A 216 5.19 5.34 -6.96
N ARG A 217 4.45 4.23 -6.99
CA ARG A 217 3.01 4.21 -6.70
C ARG A 217 2.68 3.06 -5.78
N ARG A 218 1.99 3.37 -4.69
CA ARG A 218 1.21 2.39 -3.93
C ARG A 218 -0.22 2.46 -4.43
N ARG A 219 -0.84 1.32 -4.72
CA ARG A 219 -2.28 1.23 -5.04
C ARG A 219 -2.96 0.11 -4.27
N ARG A 220 -4.21 0.31 -3.87
CA ARG A 220 -5.06 -0.71 -3.22
C ARG A 220 -6.45 -0.75 -3.84
N ARG A 221 -7.04 -1.94 -3.83
CA ARG A 221 -8.44 -2.18 -4.13
C ARG A 221 -9.05 -2.99 -2.99
N ILE A 222 -10.27 -2.66 -2.60
CA ILE A 222 -11.10 -3.46 -1.71
C ILE A 222 -12.48 -3.55 -2.35
N ASP A 223 -12.90 -4.77 -2.68
CA ASP A 223 -14.22 -5.09 -3.20
C ASP A 223 -15.03 -5.77 -2.11
N ILE A 224 -16.27 -5.31 -1.92
CA ILE A 224 -17.22 -5.81 -0.95
C ILE A 224 -18.48 -6.26 -1.67
N PHE A 225 -18.91 -7.49 -1.41
CA PHE A 225 -20.09 -8.08 -2.02
C PHE A 225 -20.79 -9.01 -1.04
N GLU A 226 -22.09 -9.18 -1.20
CA GLU A 226 -22.83 -10.21 -0.48
C GLU A 226 -22.45 -11.59 -1.04
N GLU A 227 -21.96 -12.48 -0.18
CA GLU A 227 -21.70 -13.89 -0.51
C GLU A 227 -22.93 -14.74 -0.19
N THR A 228 -23.51 -14.51 1.00
CA THR A 228 -24.83 -14.98 1.44
C THR A 228 -25.47 -13.89 2.32
N PRO A 229 -26.76 -13.98 2.68
CA PRO A 229 -27.40 -12.99 3.56
C PRO A 229 -26.69 -12.81 4.93
N GLU A 230 -25.94 -13.82 5.37
CA GLU A 230 -25.18 -13.84 6.62
C GLU A 230 -23.68 -13.56 6.43
N ARG A 231 -23.17 -13.51 5.18
CA ARG A 231 -21.74 -13.43 4.87
C ARG A 231 -21.43 -12.37 3.82
N ILE A 232 -20.51 -11.49 4.16
CA ILE A 232 -19.92 -10.52 3.23
C ILE A 232 -18.57 -11.02 2.78
N GLY A 233 -18.38 -11.09 1.46
CA GLY A 233 -17.08 -11.34 0.85
C GLY A 233 -16.27 -10.04 0.71
N VAL A 234 -14.98 -10.13 1.00
CA VAL A 234 -13.97 -9.09 0.79
C VAL A 234 -12.90 -9.62 -0.15
N ASP A 235 -12.73 -8.97 -1.30
CA ASP A 235 -11.62 -9.22 -2.22
C ASP A 235 -10.72 -7.97 -2.29
N ALA A 236 -9.51 -8.08 -1.76
CA ALA A 236 -8.61 -6.95 -1.63
C ALA A 236 -7.26 -7.22 -2.32
N MET A 237 -6.57 -6.14 -2.68
CA MET A 237 -5.19 -6.21 -3.13
C MET A 237 -4.42 -4.95 -2.75
N PHE A 238 -3.10 -5.06 -2.66
CA PHE A 238 -2.23 -3.90 -2.82
C PHE A 238 -1.07 -4.21 -3.76
N ARG A 239 -0.54 -3.17 -4.39
CA ARG A 239 0.65 -3.22 -5.25
C ARG A 239 1.49 -1.98 -5.02
N ASP A 240 2.79 -2.18 -4.86
CA ASP A 240 3.82 -1.14 -4.90
C ASP A 240 4.59 -1.25 -6.21
N THR A 241 4.64 -0.17 -6.99
CA THR A 241 5.41 -0.07 -8.23
C THR A 241 6.40 1.08 -8.21
N TYR A 242 7.40 1.00 -9.08
CA TYR A 242 8.35 2.06 -9.34
C TYR A 242 8.76 2.09 -10.81
N VAL A 243 9.08 3.28 -11.32
CA VAL A 243 9.60 3.44 -12.68
C VAL A 243 11.12 3.47 -12.65
N ARG A 244 11.74 2.55 -13.39
CA ARG A 244 13.20 2.45 -13.55
C ARG A 244 13.74 3.58 -14.43
N GLY A 245 15.07 3.69 -14.53
CA GLY A 245 15.74 4.67 -15.39
C GLY A 245 15.47 4.51 -16.89
N ASP A 246 15.01 3.34 -17.32
CA ASP A 246 14.59 3.03 -18.70
C ASP A 246 13.08 3.15 -18.93
N ASP A 247 12.38 3.85 -18.02
CA ASP A 247 10.94 4.15 -18.08
C ASP A 247 9.99 2.94 -17.97
N VAL A 248 10.51 1.77 -17.59
CA VAL A 248 9.68 0.58 -17.32
C VAL A 248 9.17 0.60 -15.87
N GLU A 249 7.85 0.51 -15.70
CA GLU A 249 7.20 0.34 -14.39
C GLU A 249 7.36 -1.12 -13.92
N THR A 250 7.87 -1.30 -12.70
CA THR A 250 8.23 -2.60 -12.10
C THR A 250 7.55 -2.75 -10.75
N ILE A 251 7.18 -3.96 -10.36
CA ILE A 251 6.50 -4.25 -9.09
C ILE A 251 7.50 -4.65 -8.00
N ILE A 252 7.37 -4.11 -6.79
CA ILE A 252 8.18 -4.51 -5.62
C ILE A 252 7.42 -5.51 -4.76
N HIS A 253 6.19 -5.14 -4.41
CA HIS A 253 5.32 -5.89 -3.53
C HIS A 253 3.94 -5.98 -4.15
N GLU A 254 3.35 -7.16 -4.12
CA GLU A 254 1.95 -7.35 -4.44
C GLU A 254 1.38 -8.54 -3.69
N TYR A 255 0.22 -8.32 -3.09
CA TYR A 255 -0.60 -9.34 -2.46
C TYR A 255 -2.04 -9.17 -2.90
N THR A 256 -2.74 -10.30 -3.06
CA THR A 256 -4.20 -10.35 -3.06
C THR A 256 -4.67 -10.99 -1.75
N LEU A 257 -5.86 -10.62 -1.27
CA LEU A 257 -6.45 -11.12 -0.05
C LEU A 257 -7.92 -11.44 -0.33
N ALA A 258 -8.37 -12.62 0.09
CA ALA A 258 -9.77 -12.96 0.22
C ALA A 258 -10.09 -13.07 1.71
N ALA A 259 -11.17 -12.45 2.15
CA ALA A 259 -11.69 -12.59 3.49
C ALA A 259 -13.22 -12.66 3.49
N THR A 260 -13.79 -13.30 4.49
CA THR A 260 -15.24 -13.34 4.71
C THR A 260 -15.55 -12.75 6.08
N VAL A 261 -16.59 -11.93 6.14
CA VAL A 261 -17.06 -11.25 7.35
C VAL A 261 -18.48 -11.71 7.64
N ASP A 262 -18.74 -12.05 8.90
CA ASP A 262 -20.11 -12.26 9.39
C ASP A 262 -20.88 -10.94 9.32
N ALA A 263 -21.96 -10.94 8.55
CA ALA A 263 -22.64 -9.73 8.15
C ALA A 263 -23.35 -9.02 9.33
N THR A 264 -23.61 -9.72 10.43
CA THR A 264 -24.31 -9.18 11.61
C THR A 264 -23.33 -8.65 12.65
N THR A 265 -22.27 -9.39 12.91
CA THR A 265 -21.32 -9.12 14.00
C THR A 265 -20.11 -8.32 13.52
N GLY A 266 -19.82 -8.30 12.22
CA GLY A 266 -18.61 -7.70 11.67
C GLY A 266 -17.33 -8.48 12.02
N ILE A 267 -17.46 -9.73 12.48
CA ILE A 267 -16.34 -10.62 12.78
C ILE A 267 -15.82 -11.22 11.48
N ILE A 268 -14.50 -11.20 11.29
CA ILE A 268 -13.84 -11.87 10.19
C ILE A 268 -13.82 -13.36 10.49
N VAL A 269 -14.48 -14.14 9.66
CA VAL A 269 -14.65 -15.60 9.85
C VAL A 269 -13.68 -16.41 9.00
N ASP A 270 -13.12 -15.80 7.96
CA ASP A 270 -12.06 -16.39 7.14
C ASP A 270 -11.16 -15.31 6.53
N SER A 271 -9.88 -15.61 6.32
CA SER A 271 -8.91 -14.66 5.76
C SER A 271 -7.66 -15.36 5.21
N HIS A 272 -7.38 -15.16 3.92
CA HIS A 272 -6.24 -15.74 3.22
C HIS A 272 -5.60 -14.75 2.25
N ALA A 273 -4.28 -14.57 2.38
CA ALA A 273 -3.49 -13.80 1.44
C ALA A 273 -2.78 -14.71 0.44
N THR A 274 -2.65 -14.24 -0.80
CA THR A 274 -1.85 -14.86 -1.84
C THR A 274 -0.73 -13.90 -2.23
N PRO A 275 0.56 -14.29 -2.08
CA PRO A 275 1.67 -13.48 -2.54
C PRO A 275 1.70 -13.51 -4.07
N ARG A 276 1.82 -12.33 -4.70
CA ARG A 276 1.89 -12.20 -6.15
C ARG A 276 3.29 -11.78 -6.58
N VAL A 277 3.78 -10.69 -6.01
CA VAL A 277 5.14 -10.20 -6.23
C VAL A 277 5.80 -9.95 -4.89
N LEU A 278 6.92 -10.60 -4.60
CA LEU A 278 7.67 -10.39 -3.37
C LEU A 278 9.17 -10.26 -3.65
N PRO A 279 9.87 -9.36 -2.92
CA PRO A 279 11.24 -9.00 -3.24
C PRO A 279 12.22 -10.14 -2.99
N TRP A 280 12.04 -10.88 -1.90
CA TRP A 280 13.03 -11.86 -1.41
C TRP A 280 12.37 -13.17 -1.02
N GLN A 281 13.16 -14.26 -1.09
CA GLN A 281 12.75 -15.62 -0.78
C GLN A 281 12.20 -15.82 0.65
N GLU A 282 12.57 -14.95 1.61
CA GLU A 282 12.08 -15.03 3.00
C GLU A 282 10.67 -14.43 3.13
N CYS A 283 10.30 -13.47 2.28
CA CYS A 283 9.02 -12.76 2.36
C CYS A 283 7.76 -13.64 2.31
N PRO A 284 7.70 -14.74 1.51
CA PRO A 284 6.60 -15.70 1.55
C PRO A 284 6.30 -16.25 2.94
N GLY A 285 7.28 -16.31 3.86
CA GLY A 285 7.09 -16.77 5.24
C GLY A 285 6.07 -15.95 6.03
N ALA A 286 5.82 -14.69 5.64
CA ALA A 286 4.84 -13.83 6.29
C ALA A 286 3.39 -14.10 5.86
N VAL A 287 3.14 -14.82 4.76
CA VAL A 287 1.81 -14.93 4.12
C VAL A 287 0.78 -15.55 5.06
N ALA A 288 1.18 -16.59 5.81
CA ALA A 288 0.30 -17.30 6.74
C ALA A 288 -0.24 -16.39 7.87
N SER A 289 0.41 -15.25 8.14
CA SER A 289 -0.08 -14.29 9.14
C SER A 289 -1.43 -13.67 8.79
N ALA A 290 -1.85 -13.72 7.53
CA ALA A 290 -3.18 -13.25 7.11
C ALA A 290 -4.34 -13.99 7.79
N VAL A 291 -4.15 -15.26 8.19
CA VAL A 291 -5.19 -16.03 8.91
C VAL A 291 -5.39 -15.49 10.33
N ARG A 292 -4.41 -14.76 10.89
CA ARG A 292 -4.45 -14.31 12.29
C ARG A 292 -5.49 -13.24 12.56
N ILE A 293 -6.05 -12.60 11.53
CA ILE A 293 -7.17 -11.66 11.69
C ILE A 293 -8.53 -12.35 11.81
N THR A 294 -8.61 -13.66 11.56
CA THR A 294 -9.82 -14.45 11.81
C THR A 294 -10.18 -14.40 13.29
N GLY A 295 -11.46 -14.14 13.58
CA GLY A 295 -11.98 -13.91 14.92
C GLY A 295 -11.87 -12.47 15.41
N MET A 296 -11.19 -11.57 14.68
CA MET A 296 -11.22 -10.13 14.95
C MET A 296 -12.45 -9.48 14.32
N THR A 297 -12.94 -8.41 14.92
CA THR A 297 -13.90 -7.50 14.27
C THR A 297 -13.18 -6.52 13.34
N LEU A 298 -13.88 -6.01 12.32
CA LEU A 298 -13.36 -4.94 11.45
C LEU A 298 -12.86 -3.71 12.24
N ARG A 299 -13.49 -3.42 13.39
CA ARG A 299 -13.13 -2.30 14.29
C ARG A 299 -11.76 -2.45 14.94
N GLU A 300 -11.39 -3.68 15.23
CA GLU A 300 -10.15 -4.00 15.93
C GLU A 300 -8.91 -3.98 15.03
N LEU A 301 -9.07 -4.20 13.72
CA LEU A 301 -7.96 -4.40 12.79
C LEU A 301 -6.87 -3.33 12.85
N HIS A 302 -7.23 -2.04 12.82
CA HIS A 302 -6.23 -0.95 12.88
C HIS A 302 -5.34 -1.01 14.12
N PHE A 303 -5.88 -1.50 15.24
CA PHE A 303 -5.17 -1.59 16.51
C PHE A 303 -4.45 -2.93 16.66
N ARG A 304 -5.19 -4.05 16.57
CA ARG A 304 -4.68 -5.39 16.83
C ARG A 304 -3.63 -5.81 15.82
N VAL A 305 -3.78 -5.50 14.53
CA VAL A 305 -2.74 -5.84 13.53
C VAL A 305 -1.41 -5.16 13.88
N ARG A 306 -1.44 -3.88 14.26
CA ARG A 306 -0.22 -3.14 14.64
C ARG A 306 0.41 -3.68 15.92
N GLN A 307 -0.40 -4.13 16.88
CA GLN A 307 0.09 -4.60 18.18
C GLN A 307 0.57 -6.05 18.14
N GLU A 308 -0.10 -6.91 17.39
CA GLU A 308 0.07 -8.36 17.46
C GLU A 308 0.86 -8.93 16.29
N LEU A 309 0.82 -8.30 15.12
CA LEU A 309 1.50 -8.77 13.92
C LEU A 309 2.82 -8.00 13.78
N CYS A 310 3.82 -8.47 14.51
CA CYS A 310 5.18 -7.94 14.47
C CYS A 310 6.21 -9.06 14.30
N GLY A 311 7.40 -8.68 13.85
CA GLY A 311 8.52 -9.61 13.74
C GLY A 311 8.48 -10.48 12.49
N THR A 312 9.41 -11.45 12.46
CA THR A 312 9.70 -12.30 11.29
C THR A 312 8.58 -13.24 10.88
N SER A 313 7.59 -13.48 11.73
CA SER A 313 6.38 -14.25 11.38
C SER A 313 5.38 -13.47 10.51
N THR A 314 5.66 -12.19 10.25
CA THR A 314 4.76 -11.25 9.55
C THR A 314 5.53 -10.32 8.62
N CYS A 315 4.84 -9.43 7.92
CA CYS A 315 5.49 -8.36 7.18
C CYS A 315 4.69 -7.06 7.22
N THR A 316 5.39 -5.93 7.27
CA THR A 316 4.79 -4.60 7.31
C THR A 316 3.83 -4.37 6.14
N HIS A 317 4.15 -4.88 4.96
CA HIS A 317 3.33 -4.72 3.76
C HIS A 317 1.99 -5.49 3.80
N PRO A 318 1.94 -6.83 4.03
CA PRO A 318 0.67 -7.51 4.21
C PRO A 318 -0.08 -7.02 5.45
N ASN A 319 0.59 -6.59 6.53
CA ASN A 319 -0.07 -6.00 7.69
C ASN A 319 -0.86 -4.73 7.33
N ASP A 320 -0.31 -3.88 6.46
CA ASP A 320 -1.03 -2.70 5.96
C ASP A 320 -2.24 -3.06 5.09
N LEU A 321 -2.16 -4.14 4.29
CA LEU A 321 -3.33 -4.68 3.58
C LEU A 321 -4.40 -5.18 4.57
N LEU A 322 -4.00 -5.98 5.57
CA LEU A 322 -4.93 -6.50 6.59
C LEU A 322 -5.59 -5.38 7.39
N ARG A 323 -4.86 -4.30 7.72
CA ARG A 323 -5.44 -3.11 8.35
C ARG A 323 -6.48 -2.47 7.45
N SER A 324 -6.20 -2.34 6.15
CA SER A 324 -7.12 -1.69 5.20
C SER A 324 -8.46 -2.41 5.06
N VAL A 325 -8.53 -3.71 5.34
CA VAL A 325 -9.80 -4.46 5.41
C VAL A 325 -10.78 -3.86 6.40
N ALA A 326 -10.32 -3.12 7.41
CA ALA A 326 -11.19 -2.40 8.34
C ALA A 326 -12.15 -1.42 7.66
N ASP A 327 -11.76 -0.89 6.48
CA ASP A 327 -12.58 0.01 5.67
C ASP A 327 -13.80 -0.69 5.04
N ALA A 328 -13.81 -2.03 5.03
CA ALA A 328 -14.98 -2.81 4.65
C ALA A 328 -16.23 -2.44 5.47
N GLU A 329 -16.06 -1.97 6.71
CA GLU A 329 -17.15 -1.59 7.60
C GLU A 329 -18.10 -0.57 6.95
N THR A 330 -17.56 0.53 6.41
CA THR A 330 -18.38 1.56 5.72
C THR A 330 -18.88 1.12 4.36
N LEU A 331 -18.15 0.24 3.68
CA LEU A 331 -18.55 -0.26 2.37
C LEU A 331 -19.69 -1.28 2.47
N ILE A 332 -19.74 -2.06 3.56
CA ILE A 332 -20.84 -2.98 3.85
C ILE A 332 -22.16 -2.22 4.00
N GLU A 333 -22.15 -1.05 4.62
CA GLU A 333 -23.34 -0.20 4.74
C GLU A 333 -23.88 0.20 3.35
N LEU A 334 -23.01 0.48 2.39
CA LEU A 334 -23.41 0.74 0.99
C LEU A 334 -24.04 -0.49 0.34
N VAL A 335 -23.46 -1.68 0.55
CA VAL A 335 -23.99 -2.92 -0.04
C VAL A 335 -25.34 -3.32 0.56
N ARG A 336 -25.52 -3.12 1.86
CA ARG A 336 -26.72 -3.58 2.59
C ARG A 336 -27.83 -2.53 2.67
N GLY A 337 -27.50 -1.25 2.49
CA GLY A 337 -28.45 -0.14 2.49
C GLY A 337 -29.09 0.15 1.14
N ALA A 338 -28.62 -0.50 0.07
CA ALA A 338 -29.05 -0.30 -1.31
C ALA A 338 -30.20 -1.25 -1.74
#